data_AF-A0A973HP20-F1
#
_entry.id   AF-A0A973HP20-F1
#
_cell.length_a   1.000
_cell.length_b   1.000
_cell.length_c   1.000
_cell.angle_alpha   90.00
_cell.angle_beta   90.00
_cell.angle_gamma   90.00
#
_symmetry.space_group_name_H-M   'P 1'
#
loop_
_entity.id
_entity.type
_entity.pdbx_description
1 polymer ?
#
loop_
_entity_poly.entity_id
_entity_poly.type
_entity_poly.pdbx_seq_one_letter_code
_entity_poly.pdbx_strand_id
1 'polypeptide(L)'
;MAKKYDDDAIKSLKSLEHIRLRPGMYVGRMGNGAHMDDGIYVLLKEIIDNGVDEYIMGHGKHIDIYIDENEVKIRDFGRGIPQGKLVE
;
A
#
# COMPACT_ATOMS: atom_id res chain seq x y z
N MET A 1 -5.07 34.43 21.93
CA MET A 1 -5.27 35.04 20.60
C MET A 1 -5.63 33.94 19.61
N ALA A 2 -6.74 34.07 18.88
CA ALA A 2 -7.10 33.10 17.85
C ALA A 2 -6.01 33.04 16.78
N LYS A 3 -5.61 31.83 16.38
CA LYS A 3 -4.66 31.64 15.28
C LYS A 3 -5.25 32.35 14.05
N LYS A 4 -4.48 33.24 13.44
CA LYS A 4 -4.89 33.97 12.23
C LYS A 4 -5.24 32.92 11.17
N TYR A 5 -6.48 32.93 10.70
CA TYR A 5 -6.96 32.04 9.64
C TYR A 5 -6.99 32.86 8.35
N ASP A 6 -5.85 32.83 7.65
CA ASP A 6 -5.62 33.42 6.34
C ASP A 6 -5.32 32.31 5.32
N ASP A 7 -5.10 32.69 4.06
CA ASP A 7 -4.95 31.74 2.95
C ASP A 7 -3.79 30.74 3.17
N ASP A 8 -2.74 31.15 3.89
CA ASP A 8 -1.60 30.30 4.27
C ASP A 8 -1.99 29.19 5.27
N ALA A 9 -3.15 29.29 5.92
CA ALA A 9 -3.68 28.24 6.79
C ALA A 9 -4.17 27.01 6.02
N ILE A 10 -4.44 27.14 4.71
CA ILE A 10 -4.86 26.04 3.84
C ILE A 10 -3.63 25.40 3.19
N LYS A 11 -3.46 24.09 3.42
CA LYS A 11 -2.36 23.31 2.85
C LYS A 11 -2.90 22.26 1.88
N SER A 12 -2.48 22.36 0.63
CA SER A 12 -2.63 21.30 -0.37
C SER A 12 -1.40 20.40 -0.31
N LEU A 13 -1.61 19.12 -0.07
CA LEU A 13 -0.54 18.13 0.05
C LEU A 13 -0.37 17.38 -1.28
N LYS A 14 0.86 16.95 -1.57
CA LYS A 14 1.12 16.05 -2.71
C LYS A 14 0.48 14.68 -2.47
N SER A 15 0.24 13.93 -3.56
CA SER A 15 -0.52 12.67 -3.53
C SER A 15 0.06 11.60 -2.60
N LEU A 16 1.38 11.53 -2.37
CA LEU A 16 1.96 10.57 -1.42
C LEU A 16 2.06 11.11 0.01
N GLU A 17 2.13 12.44 0.14
CA GLU A 17 2.34 13.10 1.43
C GLU A 17 1.13 12.96 2.34
N HIS A 18 -0.08 13.10 1.78
CA HIS A 18 -1.31 12.97 2.57
C HIS A 18 -1.56 11.52 3.05
N ILE A 19 -1.15 10.52 2.25
CA ILE A 19 -1.21 9.11 2.63
C ILE A 19 -0.33 8.86 3.86
N ARG A 20 0.92 9.36 3.84
CA ARG A 20 1.85 9.23 4.96
C ARG A 20 1.43 10.03 6.18
N LEU A 21 0.79 11.19 5.99
CA LEU A 21 0.30 12.02 7.09
C LEU A 21 -0.89 11.39 7.81
N ARG A 22 -1.74 10.66 7.07
CA ARG A 22 -2.95 10.02 7.61
C ARG A 22 -3.03 8.55 7.17
N PRO A 23 -2.06 7.71 7.57
CA PRO A 23 -1.97 6.34 7.08
C PRO A 23 -3.18 5.52 7.48
N GLY A 24 -3.78 5.79 8.64
CA GLY A 24 -4.94 5.03 9.08
C GLY A 24 -6.21 5.19 8.25
N MET A 25 -6.28 6.22 7.40
CA MET A 25 -7.36 6.33 6.41
C MET A 25 -7.20 5.30 5.27
N TYR A 26 -5.97 4.84 5.01
CA TYR A 26 -5.62 3.93 3.91
C TYR A 26 -5.41 2.50 4.38
N VAL A 27 -4.71 2.32 5.50
CA VAL A 27 -4.31 0.99 5.99
C VAL A 27 -4.93 0.65 7.36
N GLY A 28 -5.82 1.50 7.87
CA GLY A 28 -6.52 1.24 9.12
C GLY A 28 -5.66 1.45 10.39
N ARG A 29 -5.65 0.48 11.30
CA ARG A 29 -4.96 0.63 12.57
C ARG A 29 -3.45 0.58 12.37
N MET A 30 -2.72 1.57 12.86
CA MET A 30 -1.25 1.46 12.96
C MET A 30 -0.89 0.57 14.15
N GLY A 31 0.07 -0.33 13.96
CA GLY A 31 0.51 -1.25 14.99
C GLY A 31 1.81 -1.94 14.59
N ASN A 32 2.25 -2.87 15.43
CA ASN A 32 3.50 -3.62 15.25
C ASN A 32 3.27 -5.05 14.75
N GLY A 33 2.05 -5.38 14.31
CA GLY A 33 1.68 -6.71 13.86
C GLY A 33 1.19 -7.63 14.97
N ALA A 34 1.06 -7.13 16.21
CA ALA A 34 0.53 -7.92 17.33
C ALA A 34 -0.99 -8.18 17.21
N HIS A 35 -1.71 -7.36 16.44
CA HIS A 35 -3.13 -7.57 16.16
C HIS A 35 -3.37 -7.80 14.67
N MET A 36 -4.31 -8.69 14.34
CA MET A 36 -4.65 -8.99 12.94
C MET A 36 -5.18 -7.80 12.15
N ASP A 37 -5.73 -6.80 12.85
CA ASP A 37 -6.24 -5.56 12.25
C ASP A 37 -5.15 -4.51 12.01
N ASP A 38 -3.90 -4.80 12.39
CA ASP A 38 -2.79 -3.88 12.15
C ASP A 38 -2.52 -3.74 10.65
N GLY A 39 -2.28 -2.50 10.21
CA GLY A 39 -2.15 -2.13 8.81
C GLY A 39 -1.00 -2.81 8.08
N ILE A 40 -0.02 -3.39 8.78
CA ILE A 40 1.01 -4.24 8.17
C ILE A 40 0.39 -5.43 7.41
N TYR A 41 -0.69 -6.03 7.93
CA TYR A 41 -1.38 -7.12 7.26
C TYR A 41 -2.25 -6.63 6.09
N VAL A 42 -2.77 -5.41 6.17
CA VAL A 42 -3.45 -4.77 5.04
C VAL A 42 -2.46 -4.55 3.90
N LEU A 43 -1.29 -3.96 4.18
CA LEU A 43 -0.22 -3.75 3.19
C LEU A 43 0.20 -5.05 2.49
N LEU A 44 0.35 -6.14 3.25
CA LEU A 44 0.68 -7.45 2.68
C LEU A 44 -0.45 -7.97 1.78
N LYS A 45 -1.71 -7.88 2.24
CA LYS A 45 -2.87 -8.31 1.44
C LYS A 45 -2.98 -7.54 0.13
N GLU A 46 -2.81 -6.22 0.12
CA GLU A 46 -2.90 -5.43 -1.11
C GLU A 46 -1.93 -5.92 -2.21
N ILE A 47 -0.73 -6.37 -1.84
CA ILE A 47 0.22 -6.92 -2.82
C ILE A 47 -0.16 -8.35 -3.26
N ILE A 48 -0.63 -9.18 -2.33
CA ILE A 48 -1.10 -10.54 -2.65
C ILE A 48 -2.35 -10.49 -3.54
N ASP A 49 -3.28 -9.58 -3.24
CA ASP A 49 -4.55 -9.42 -3.94
C ASP A 49 -4.33 -9.02 -5.40
N ASN A 50 -3.33 -8.17 -5.70
CA ASN A 50 -2.92 -7.89 -7.08
C ASN A 50 -2.49 -9.16 -7.84
N GLY A 51 -1.80 -10.11 -7.18
CA GLY A 51 -1.45 -11.40 -7.77
C GLY A 51 -2.65 -12.34 -7.93
N VAL A 52 -3.60 -12.29 -6.99
CA VAL A 52 -4.87 -13.04 -7.07
C VAL A 52 -5.73 -12.52 -8.22
N ASP A 53 -5.77 -11.20 -8.43
CA ASP A 53 -6.46 -10.58 -9.55
C ASP A 53 -5.92 -11.07 -10.90
N GLU A 54 -4.60 -11.23 -11.03
CA GLU A 54 -4.00 -11.85 -12.22
C GLU A 54 -4.48 -13.30 -12.41
N TYR A 55 -4.55 -14.09 -11.33
CA TYR A 55 -5.07 -15.46 -11.38
C TYR A 55 -6.53 -15.50 -11.80
N ILE A 56 -7.38 -14.61 -11.26
CA ILE A 56 -8.80 -14.48 -11.64
C ILE A 56 -8.93 -14.16 -13.15
N MET A 57 -7.99 -13.38 -13.69
CA MET A 57 -7.89 -13.08 -15.12
C MET A 57 -7.24 -14.19 -15.96
N GLY A 58 -6.89 -15.33 -15.35
CA GLY A 58 -6.34 -16.51 -16.02
C GLY A 58 -4.81 -16.50 -16.20
N HIS A 59 -4.10 -15.62 -15.51
CA HIS A 59 -2.65 -15.47 -15.59
C HIS A 59 -1.97 -15.76 -14.26
N GLY A 60 -0.87 -16.52 -14.28
CA GLY A 60 -0.25 -17.02 -13.06
C GLY A 60 -1.09 -18.12 -12.41
N LYS A 61 -0.43 -19.03 -11.68
CA LYS A 61 -1.07 -20.15 -10.96
C LYS A 61 -0.49 -20.35 -9.56
N HIS A 62 0.47 -19.51 -9.22
CA HIS A 62 1.27 -19.62 -8.01
C HIS A 62 1.66 -18.21 -7.57
N ILE A 63 1.72 -18.01 -6.26
CA ILE A 63 2.25 -16.80 -5.63
C ILE A 63 3.22 -17.29 -4.56
N ASP A 64 4.49 -16.92 -4.70
CA ASP A 64 5.51 -17.19 -3.70
C ASP A 64 5.53 -16.07 -2.66
N ILE A 65 5.50 -16.44 -1.39
CA ILE A 65 5.66 -15.50 -0.27
C ILE A 65 6.88 -15.93 0.53
N TYR A 66 7.88 -15.07 0.56
CA TYR A 66 9.07 -15.24 1.37
C TYR A 66 9.06 -14.21 2.49
N ILE A 67 9.22 -14.68 3.72
CA ILE A 67 9.30 -13.84 4.90
C ILE A 67 10.70 -14.02 5.49
N ASP A 68 11.40 -12.90 5.63
CA ASP A 68 12.64 -12.76 6.38
C ASP A 68 12.40 -11.75 7.53
N GLU A 69 13.35 -11.61 8.45
CA GLU A 69 13.17 -10.87 9.72
C GLU A 69 12.40 -9.55 9.58
N ASN A 70 12.82 -8.68 8.65
CA ASN A 70 12.22 -7.35 8.44
C ASN A 70 11.76 -7.13 7.00
N GLU A 71 11.70 -8.20 6.18
CA GLU A 71 11.37 -8.10 4.76
C GLU A 71 10.39 -9.18 4.35
N VAL A 72 9.36 -8.80 3.59
CA VAL A 72 8.46 -9.75 2.93
C VAL A 72 8.55 -9.55 1.44
N LYS A 73 8.89 -10.61 0.71
CA LYS A 73 8.91 -10.65 -0.76
C LYS A 73 7.73 -11.46 -1.25
N ILE A 74 6.91 -10.84 -2.09
CA ILE A 74 5.77 -11.49 -2.74
C ILE A 74 6.06 -11.51 -4.23
N ARG A 75 5.95 -12.70 -4.84
CA ARG A 75 6.17 -12.90 -6.27
C ARG A 75 4.98 -13.62 -6.87
N ASP A 76 4.28 -12.95 -7.77
CA ASP A 76 3.32 -13.60 -8.67
C ASP A 76 3.99 -14.01 -9.99
N PHE A 77 3.27 -14.79 -10.79
CA PHE A 77 3.66 -15.21 -12.13
C PHE A 77 2.57 -14.84 -13.16
N GLY A 78 1.90 -13.71 -12.94
CA GLY A 78 0.93 -13.10 -13.85
C GLY A 78 1.60 -12.42 -15.04
N ARG A 79 0.91 -11.45 -15.64
CA ARG A 79 1.42 -10.69 -16.80
C ARG A 79 2.52 -9.70 -16.44
N GLY A 80 2.59 -9.31 -15.17
CA GLY A 80 3.47 -8.27 -14.67
C GLY A 80 2.94 -6.85 -14.92
N ILE A 81 3.47 -5.90 -14.14
CA ILE A 81 3.09 -4.49 -14.24
C ILE A 81 3.57 -3.91 -15.59
N PRO A 82 2.70 -3.22 -16.36
CA PRO A 82 3.09 -2.59 -17.62
C PRO A 82 4.23 -1.58 -17.46
N GLN A 83 5.36 -1.84 -18.12
CA GLN A 83 6.57 -1.01 -18.01
C GLN A 83 6.40 0.39 -18.62
N GLY A 84 5.52 0.54 -19.62
CA GLY A 84 5.24 1.85 -20.23
C GLY A 84 4.62 2.87 -19.26
N LYS A 85 4.10 2.43 -18.10
CA LYS A 85 3.60 3.31 -17.05
C LYS A 85 4.67 3.74 -16.02
N LEU A 86 5.87 3.17 -16.10
CA LEU A 86 6.98 3.43 -15.18
C LEU A 86 8.03 4.41 -15.76
N VAL A 87 7.86 4.80 -17.01
CA VAL A 87 8.75 5.72 -17.74
C VAL A 87 8.08 7.10 -17.83
N GLU A 88 7.92 7.77 -16.69
CA GLU A 88 7.67 9.22 -16.59
C GLU A 88 8.42 9.80 -15.39
#